data_AF-A0A4Q3J6Q5-F1
#
_entry.id   AF-A0A4Q3J6Q5-F1
#
_cell.length_a   1.000
_cell.length_b   1.000
_cell.length_c   1.000
_cell.angle_alpha   90.00
_cell.angle_beta   90.00
_cell.angle_gamma   90.00
#
_symmetry.space_group_name_H-M   'P 1'
#
loop_
_entity.id
_entity.type
_entity.pdbx_description
1 polymer ?
#
loop_
_entity_poly.entity_id
_entity_poly.type
_entity_poly.pdbx_seq_one_letter_code
_entity_poly.pdbx_strand_id
1 'polypeptide(L)'
;VVGTYRLMREQAVARLGGFYTQSEFDIAPLLARHPDMRFLELGRSCVLKPYRTKKTVELLWHGIWAYCRHHRIDAMFGCASLDGTDPDMLALPLSFIHHHATAQGDWRVVAQPDRHVAMDRLPAGMIDAKLALKCLPPLVKGYLRLGARFGAGAVVDKQFGTTDVLVILPVAAIDRRYIEYLDGDAGRYAA
;
A
#
# COMPACT_ATOMS: atom_id res chain seq x y z
N VAL A 1 19.66 -1.34 12.99
CA VAL A 1 18.77 -1.36 11.81
C VAL A 1 18.39 0.09 11.46
N VAL A 2 18.63 0.55 10.22
CA VAL A 2 18.33 1.94 9.77
C VAL A 2 16.95 2.05 9.15
N GLY A 3 16.55 1.05 8.36
CA GLY A 3 15.22 0.91 7.80
C GLY A 3 14.86 -0.55 7.60
N THR A 4 13.57 -0.88 7.57
CA THR A 4 13.09 -2.25 7.39
C THR A 4 11.71 -2.28 6.72
N TYR A 5 11.42 -3.39 6.05
CA TYR A 5 10.10 -3.83 5.61
C TYR A 5 9.93 -5.30 5.99
N ARG A 6 8.72 -5.69 6.37
CA ARG A 6 8.33 -7.10 6.46
C ARG A 6 7.70 -7.52 5.13
N LEU A 7 8.17 -8.65 4.59
CA LEU A 7 7.71 -9.24 3.33
C LEU A 7 7.13 -10.62 3.61
N MET A 8 5.84 -10.81 3.34
CA MET A 8 5.13 -12.05 3.63
C MET A 8 4.55 -12.63 2.33
N ARG A 9 5.06 -13.79 1.91
CA ARG A 9 4.51 -14.54 0.77
C ARG A 9 3.39 -15.44 1.23
N GLU A 10 2.39 -15.67 0.38
CA GLU A 10 1.24 -16.54 0.67
C GLU A 10 1.62 -17.92 1.24
N GLN A 11 2.62 -18.58 0.64
CA GLN A 11 3.12 -19.89 1.09
C GLN A 11 3.66 -19.89 2.54
N ALA A 12 4.21 -18.76 3.00
CA ALA A 12 4.69 -18.63 4.38
C ALA A 12 3.53 -18.35 5.35
N VAL A 13 2.47 -17.72 4.86
CA VAL A 13 1.36 -17.18 5.64
C VAL A 13 0.32 -18.24 6.01
N ALA A 14 0.16 -19.30 5.20
CA ALA A 14 -0.65 -20.46 5.56
C ALA A 14 -0.28 -21.08 6.92
N ARG A 15 0.99 -20.93 7.35
CA ARG A 15 1.50 -21.42 8.64
C ARG A 15 1.30 -20.45 9.81
N LEU A 16 0.88 -19.22 9.53
CA LEU A 16 0.83 -18.11 10.50
C LEU A 16 -0.60 -17.60 10.75
N GLY A 17 -1.62 -18.27 10.21
CA GLY A 17 -3.02 -17.87 10.37
C GLY A 17 -3.49 -16.78 9.39
N GLY A 18 -2.75 -16.56 8.31
CA GLY A 18 -3.13 -15.63 7.25
C GLY A 18 -2.43 -14.25 7.33
N PHE A 19 -2.73 -13.38 6.37
CA PHE A 19 -2.08 -12.08 6.20
C PHE A 19 -2.50 -11.10 7.31
N TYR A 20 -1.64 -10.17 7.73
CA TYR A 20 -2.07 -9.13 8.67
C TYR A 20 -3.23 -8.31 8.10
N THR A 21 -3.10 -7.96 6.82
CA THR A 21 -4.06 -7.14 6.07
C THR A 21 -5.47 -7.71 6.13
N GLN A 22 -5.63 -9.03 6.23
CA GLN A 22 -6.95 -9.69 6.30
C GLN A 22 -7.74 -9.31 7.56
N SER A 23 -7.06 -8.84 8.61
CA SER A 23 -7.70 -8.37 9.85
C SER A 23 -8.34 -6.99 9.70
N GLU A 24 -7.99 -6.25 8.64
CA GLU A 24 -8.49 -4.89 8.36
C GLU A 24 -9.33 -4.85 7.08
N PHE A 25 -8.99 -5.67 6.09
CA PHE A 25 -9.61 -5.66 4.77
C PHE A 25 -9.97 -7.08 4.33
N ASP A 26 -11.12 -7.23 3.68
CA ASP A 26 -11.57 -8.51 3.13
C ASP A 26 -10.82 -8.83 1.82
N ILE A 27 -9.62 -9.39 1.97
CA ILE A 27 -8.75 -9.75 0.85
C ILE A 27 -9.03 -11.14 0.26
N ALA A 28 -9.85 -11.96 0.91
CA ALA A 28 -10.11 -13.33 0.43
C ALA A 28 -10.71 -13.36 -1.00
N PRO A 29 -11.68 -12.49 -1.35
CA PRO A 29 -12.18 -12.38 -2.71
C PRO A 29 -11.11 -11.91 -3.71
N LEU A 30 -10.15 -11.08 -3.30
CA LEU A 30 -9.04 -10.66 -4.17
C LEU A 30 -8.18 -11.86 -4.53
N LEU A 31 -7.74 -12.64 -3.55
CA LEU A 31 -6.91 -13.81 -3.79
C LEU A 31 -7.65 -14.85 -4.64
N ALA A 32 -8.93 -15.09 -4.36
CA ALA A 32 -9.75 -16.06 -5.10
C ALA A 32 -9.96 -15.70 -6.58
N ARG A 33 -9.99 -14.40 -6.93
CA ARG A 33 -10.10 -13.94 -8.33
C ARG A 33 -8.79 -14.05 -9.11
N HIS A 34 -7.66 -14.21 -8.42
CA HIS A 34 -6.33 -14.28 -9.03
C HIS A 34 -5.56 -15.53 -8.56
N PRO A 35 -6.10 -16.74 -8.76
CA PRO A 35 -5.53 -17.98 -8.19
C PRO A 35 -4.13 -18.32 -8.72
N ASP A 36 -3.77 -17.81 -9.90
CA ASP A 36 -2.48 -18.06 -10.54
C ASP A 36 -1.42 -16.99 -10.21
N MET A 37 -1.79 -15.93 -9.48
CA MET A 37 -0.88 -14.84 -9.14
C MET A 37 -0.20 -15.08 -7.79
N ARG A 38 1.10 -14.73 -7.72
CA ARG A 38 1.86 -14.73 -6.47
C ARG A 38 1.77 -13.40 -5.77
N PHE A 39 1.06 -13.38 -4.65
CA PHE A 39 0.91 -12.19 -3.82
C PHE A 39 2.01 -12.06 -2.77
N LEU A 40 2.43 -10.81 -2.53
CA LEU A 40 3.34 -10.42 -1.46
C LEU A 40 2.69 -9.34 -0.58
N GLU A 41 2.46 -9.65 0.70
CA GLU A 41 2.12 -8.62 1.68
C GLU A 41 3.39 -7.87 2.10
N LEU A 42 3.32 -6.54 2.03
CA LEU A 42 4.32 -5.62 2.55
C LEU A 42 3.75 -4.92 3.77
N GLY A 43 4.54 -4.78 4.83
CA GLY A 43 4.12 -4.03 5.99
C GLY A 43 5.25 -3.74 6.97
N ARG A 44 4.90 -3.14 8.10
CA ARG A 44 5.85 -2.79 9.19
C ARG A 44 7.05 -2.00 8.68
N SER A 45 6.80 -1.10 7.73
CA SER A 45 7.82 -0.22 7.18
C SER A 45 8.27 0.76 8.26
N CYS A 46 9.55 0.76 8.60
CA CYS A 46 10.10 1.67 9.61
C CYS A 46 11.42 2.21 9.13
N VAL A 47 11.66 3.50 9.38
CA VAL A 47 12.94 4.17 9.13
C VAL A 47 13.31 5.00 10.35
N LEU A 48 14.53 4.80 10.83
CA LEU A 48 15.10 5.52 11.97
C LEU A 48 15.06 7.02 11.68
N LYS A 49 14.57 7.82 12.64
CA LYS A 49 14.20 9.24 12.43
C LYS A 49 15.24 10.10 11.67
N PRO A 50 16.55 10.07 11.99
CA PRO A 50 17.56 10.86 11.28
C PRO A 50 17.77 10.44 9.82
N TYR A 51 17.31 9.25 9.44
CA TYR A 51 17.47 8.65 8.12
C TYR A 51 16.17 8.64 7.31
N ARG A 52 15.12 9.36 7.74
CA ARG A 52 13.85 9.46 7.01
C ARG A 52 14.02 10.36 5.77
N THR A 53 14.76 9.86 4.79
CA THR A 53 15.09 10.54 3.54
C THR A 53 14.53 9.77 2.35
N LYS A 54 14.38 10.45 1.22
CA LYS A 54 13.99 9.82 -0.05
C LYS A 54 14.92 8.64 -0.39
N LYS A 55 16.24 8.83 -0.27
CA LYS A 55 17.26 7.80 -0.58
C LYS A 55 17.10 6.53 0.24
N THR A 56 16.77 6.65 1.53
CA THR A 56 16.59 5.48 2.40
C THR A 56 15.38 4.65 1.99
N VAL A 57 14.28 5.31 1.60
CA VAL A 57 13.10 4.61 1.09
C VAL A 57 13.40 3.95 -0.27
N GLU A 58 14.12 4.64 -1.15
CA GLU A 58 14.54 4.09 -2.44
C GLU A 58 15.38 2.81 -2.28
N LEU A 59 16.35 2.81 -1.37
CA LEU A 59 17.14 1.61 -1.07
C LEU A 59 16.27 0.43 -0.58
N LEU A 60 15.30 0.71 0.30
CA LEU A 60 14.34 -0.32 0.73
C LEU A 60 13.53 -0.85 -0.46
N TRP A 61 13.11 0.02 -1.37
CA TRP A 61 12.35 -0.35 -2.55
C TRP A 61 13.19 -1.13 -3.58
N HIS A 62 14.48 -0.84 -3.74
CA HIS A 62 15.38 -1.68 -4.53
C HIS A 62 15.46 -3.10 -3.96
N GLY A 63 15.57 -3.24 -2.63
CA GLY A 63 15.55 -4.55 -1.97
C GLY A 63 14.24 -5.30 -2.19
N ILE A 64 13.10 -4.60 -2.05
CA ILE A 64 11.76 -5.16 -2.34
C ILE A 64 11.68 -5.61 -3.79
N TRP A 65 12.15 -4.79 -4.73
CA TRP A 65 12.11 -5.10 -6.16
C TRP A 65 12.97 -6.32 -6.51
N ALA A 66 14.19 -6.39 -5.98
CA ALA A 66 15.06 -7.56 -6.14
C ALA A 66 14.38 -8.83 -5.59
N TYR A 67 13.72 -8.74 -4.44
CA TYR A 67 12.94 -9.85 -3.87
C TYR A 67 11.74 -10.24 -4.75
N CYS A 68 11.00 -9.26 -5.28
CA CYS A 68 9.90 -9.48 -6.21
C CYS A 68 10.38 -10.19 -7.47
N ARG A 69 11.52 -9.78 -8.05
CA ARG A 69 12.13 -10.44 -9.21
C ARG A 69 12.53 -11.87 -8.90
N HIS A 70 13.21 -12.09 -7.78
CA HIS A 70 13.71 -13.40 -7.38
C HIS A 70 12.58 -14.42 -7.17
N HIS A 71 11.50 -14.02 -6.49
CA HIS A 71 10.34 -14.89 -6.26
C HIS A 71 9.26 -14.82 -7.37
N ARG A 72 9.49 -13.95 -8.36
CA ARG A 72 8.58 -13.60 -9.46
C ARG A 72 7.17 -13.27 -8.93
N ILE A 73 7.12 -12.33 -8.01
CA ILE A 73 5.87 -11.81 -7.43
C ILE A 73 5.06 -11.10 -8.52
N ASP A 74 3.76 -11.35 -8.55
CA ASP A 74 2.85 -10.82 -9.57
C ASP A 74 2.05 -9.61 -9.04
N ALA A 75 1.79 -9.57 -7.72
CA ALA A 75 1.13 -8.44 -7.07
C ALA A 75 1.61 -8.23 -5.63
N MET A 76 1.64 -6.96 -5.23
CA MET A 76 1.95 -6.53 -3.87
C MET A 76 0.72 -5.89 -3.23
N PHE A 77 0.56 -6.06 -1.92
CA PHE A 77 -0.49 -5.38 -1.17
C PHE A 77 -0.08 -5.16 0.29
N GLY A 78 -0.83 -4.32 1.00
CA GLY A 78 -0.63 -4.09 2.43
C GLY A 78 -1.23 -2.78 2.90
N CYS A 79 -1.23 -2.57 4.21
CA CYS A 79 -1.80 -1.36 4.80
C CYS A 79 -0.79 -0.20 4.76
N ALA A 80 -1.27 0.97 4.35
CA ALA A 80 -0.57 2.24 4.53
C ALA A 80 -1.39 3.15 5.44
N SER A 81 -0.69 3.88 6.30
CA SER A 81 -1.32 4.63 7.38
C SER A 81 -1.32 6.13 7.10
N LEU A 82 -2.45 6.77 7.35
CA LEU A 82 -2.59 8.23 7.51
C LEU A 82 -2.49 8.55 9.00
N ASP A 83 -1.76 9.61 9.36
CA ASP A 83 -1.65 10.04 10.76
C ASP A 83 -2.99 10.61 11.23
N GLY A 84 -3.53 10.11 12.34
CA GLY A 84 -4.79 10.56 12.92
C GLY A 84 -5.89 9.51 12.91
N THR A 85 -6.77 9.59 13.92
CA THR A 85 -7.87 8.63 14.15
C THR A 85 -9.25 9.24 13.90
N ASP A 86 -9.30 10.48 13.44
CA ASP A 86 -10.54 11.19 13.11
C ASP A 86 -10.67 11.25 11.58
N PRO A 87 -11.58 10.44 10.99
CA PRO A 87 -11.79 10.42 9.54
C PRO A 87 -12.29 11.75 8.97
N ASP A 88 -12.95 12.58 9.76
CA ASP A 88 -13.45 13.89 9.30
C ASP A 88 -12.30 14.88 9.19
N MET A 89 -11.31 14.81 10.08
CA MET A 89 -10.04 15.54 9.94
C MET A 89 -9.19 15.04 8.76
N LEU A 90 -9.44 13.82 8.29
CA LEU A 90 -8.81 13.20 7.12
C LEU A 90 -9.71 13.23 5.87
N ALA A 91 -10.78 14.03 5.86
CA ALA A 91 -11.78 14.03 4.80
C ALA A 91 -11.17 14.22 3.40
N LEU A 92 -10.28 15.21 3.23
CA LEU A 92 -9.65 15.51 1.94
C LEU A 92 -8.78 14.35 1.40
N PRO A 93 -7.76 13.84 2.12
CA PRO A 93 -6.95 12.73 1.61
C PRO A 93 -7.75 11.43 1.42
N LEU A 94 -8.72 11.12 2.29
CA LEU A 94 -9.56 9.93 2.14
C LEU A 94 -10.45 10.03 0.90
N SER A 95 -11.12 11.17 0.70
CA SER A 95 -11.99 11.36 -0.46
C SER A 95 -11.19 11.39 -1.76
N PHE A 96 -9.99 11.98 -1.74
CA PHE A 96 -9.12 11.91 -2.90
C PHE A 96 -8.79 10.48 -3.30
N ILE A 97 -8.41 9.62 -2.35
CA ILE A 97 -8.15 8.20 -2.63
C ILE A 97 -9.42 7.53 -3.16
N HIS A 98 -10.57 7.77 -2.51
CA HIS A 98 -11.85 7.19 -2.91
C HIS A 98 -12.20 7.48 -4.37
N HIS A 99 -12.20 8.76 -4.75
CA HIS A 99 -12.67 9.19 -6.07
C HIS A 99 -11.66 8.96 -7.19
N HIS A 100 -10.35 8.93 -6.90
CA HIS A 100 -9.32 8.89 -7.94
C HIS A 100 -8.49 7.60 -7.99
N ALA A 101 -8.47 6.80 -6.92
CA ALA A 101 -7.51 5.70 -6.80
C ALA A 101 -8.11 4.39 -6.26
N THR A 102 -9.41 4.31 -6.00
CA THR A 102 -10.07 3.07 -5.58
C THR A 102 -9.90 1.97 -6.63
N ALA A 103 -9.52 0.78 -6.18
CA ALA A 103 -9.42 -0.42 -6.99
C ALA A 103 -10.81 -0.91 -7.40
N GLN A 104 -10.98 -1.23 -8.68
CA GLN A 104 -12.25 -1.65 -9.28
C GLN A 104 -12.11 -3.05 -9.91
N GLY A 105 -13.25 -3.64 -10.30
CA GLY A 105 -13.30 -4.94 -10.96
C GLY A 105 -12.64 -6.03 -10.11
N ASP A 106 -11.76 -6.83 -10.74
CA ASP A 106 -11.11 -7.97 -10.10
C ASP A 106 -10.14 -7.59 -8.98
N TRP A 107 -9.74 -6.32 -8.90
CA TRP A 107 -8.84 -5.79 -7.86
C TRP A 107 -9.59 -5.16 -6.68
N ARG A 108 -10.94 -5.11 -6.72
CA ARG A 108 -11.74 -4.49 -5.67
C ARG A 108 -11.57 -5.24 -4.35
N VAL A 109 -11.25 -4.49 -3.30
CA VAL A 109 -11.24 -4.96 -1.90
C VAL A 109 -11.97 -3.93 -1.05
N VAL A 110 -12.62 -4.38 0.01
CA VAL A 110 -13.34 -3.52 0.95
C VAL A 110 -12.77 -3.74 2.37
N ALA A 111 -12.75 -2.69 3.19
CA ALA A 111 -12.49 -2.82 4.62
C ALA A 111 -13.46 -3.81 5.28
N GLN A 112 -13.03 -4.49 6.34
CA GLN A 112 -13.87 -5.43 7.07
C GLN A 112 -15.14 -4.72 7.60
N PRO A 113 -16.33 -5.34 7.55
CA PRO A 113 -17.59 -4.66 7.86
C PRO A 113 -17.64 -3.97 9.23
N ASP A 114 -17.04 -4.59 10.26
CA ASP A 114 -16.98 -4.09 11.63
C ASP A 114 -15.96 -2.98 11.84
N ARG A 115 -15.04 -2.78 10.89
CA ARG A 115 -13.97 -1.78 10.93
C ARG A 115 -14.08 -0.71 9.84
N HIS A 116 -15.09 -0.82 8.98
CA HIS A 116 -15.24 -0.02 7.78
C HIS A 116 -15.53 1.46 8.10
N VAL A 117 -14.68 2.34 7.55
CA VAL A 117 -14.87 3.79 7.56
C VAL A 117 -15.04 4.30 6.14
N ALA A 118 -16.16 4.96 5.87
CA ALA A 118 -16.41 5.60 4.58
C ALA A 118 -15.35 6.69 4.29
N MET A 119 -14.85 6.69 3.06
CA MET A 119 -13.76 7.57 2.60
C MET A 119 -14.26 8.76 1.77
N ASP A 120 -15.47 8.68 1.23
CA ASP A 120 -16.20 9.67 0.42
C ASP A 120 -16.79 10.83 1.25
N ARG A 121 -16.01 11.32 2.22
CA ARG A 121 -16.32 12.43 3.13
C ARG A 121 -16.61 13.75 2.39
N LEU A 122 -16.03 13.94 1.21
CA LEU A 122 -16.24 15.08 0.33
C LEU A 122 -16.74 14.60 -1.05
N PRO A 123 -17.69 15.33 -1.66
CA PRO A 123 -18.05 15.13 -3.07
C PRO A 123 -16.85 15.33 -4.01
N ALA A 124 -16.82 14.60 -5.13
CA ALA A 124 -15.73 14.67 -6.10
C ALA A 124 -15.42 16.10 -6.58
N GLY A 125 -16.47 16.92 -6.79
CA GLY A 125 -16.34 18.32 -7.23
C GLY A 125 -15.72 19.27 -6.20
N MET A 126 -15.57 18.85 -4.94
CA MET A 126 -14.95 19.64 -3.86
C MET A 126 -13.49 19.27 -3.59
N ILE A 127 -12.91 18.34 -4.37
CA ILE A 127 -11.56 17.83 -4.15
C ILE A 127 -10.56 18.63 -4.97
N ASP A 128 -9.78 19.48 -4.31
CA ASP A 128 -8.55 20.01 -4.89
C ASP A 128 -7.47 18.90 -4.85
N ALA A 129 -7.22 18.29 -6.00
CA ALA A 129 -6.22 17.23 -6.15
C ALA A 129 -4.80 17.65 -5.71
N LYS A 130 -4.41 18.91 -5.94
CA LYS A 130 -3.08 19.41 -5.57
C LYS A 130 -2.98 19.56 -4.06
N LEU A 131 -4.03 20.05 -3.41
CA LEU A 131 -4.09 20.12 -1.95
C LEU A 131 -4.13 18.73 -1.32
N ALA A 132 -4.95 17.82 -1.85
CA ALA A 132 -5.03 16.45 -1.37
C ALA A 132 -3.69 15.71 -1.43
N LEU A 133 -2.96 15.83 -2.55
CA LEU A 133 -1.61 15.27 -2.67
C LEU A 133 -0.63 15.86 -1.64
N LYS A 134 -0.78 17.13 -1.24
CA LYS A 134 0.04 17.71 -0.17
C LYS A 134 -0.28 17.07 1.19
N CYS A 135 -1.55 16.81 1.48
CA CYS A 135 -2.02 16.17 2.71
C CYS A 135 -1.63 14.68 2.80
N LEU A 136 -1.45 13.99 1.66
CA LEU A 136 -1.06 12.58 1.68
C LEU A 136 0.38 12.37 2.20
N PRO A 137 0.61 11.31 3.00
CA PRO A 137 1.95 10.90 3.40
C PRO A 137 2.88 10.69 2.19
N PRO A 138 4.19 10.96 2.32
CA PRO A 138 5.15 10.76 1.24
C PRO A 138 5.15 9.34 0.64
N LEU A 139 4.96 8.31 1.47
CA LEU A 139 4.88 6.91 1.03
C LEU A 139 3.63 6.65 0.19
N VAL A 140 2.45 7.11 0.63
CA VAL A 140 1.18 6.95 -0.11
C VAL A 140 1.26 7.64 -1.48
N LYS A 141 1.83 8.84 -1.54
CA LYS A 141 2.15 9.51 -2.81
C LYS A 141 3.07 8.67 -3.69
N GLY A 142 4.08 8.05 -3.09
CA GLY A 142 5.00 7.15 -3.78
C GLY A 142 4.28 5.97 -4.42
N TYR A 143 3.38 5.30 -3.69
CA TYR A 143 2.59 4.19 -4.20
C TYR A 143 1.66 4.62 -5.35
N LEU A 144 0.99 5.77 -5.21
CA LEU A 144 0.19 6.34 -6.30
C LEU A 144 1.02 6.57 -7.58
N ARG A 145 2.24 7.10 -7.44
CA ARG A 145 3.14 7.32 -8.58
C ARG A 145 3.58 6.02 -9.26
N LEU A 146 3.71 4.93 -8.49
CA LEU A 146 3.98 3.60 -9.04
C LEU A 146 2.78 2.99 -9.75
N GLY A 147 1.58 3.56 -9.62
CA GLY A 147 0.36 3.01 -10.22
C GLY A 147 -0.48 2.20 -9.26
N ALA A 148 -0.24 2.27 -7.95
CA ALA A 148 -1.05 1.58 -6.96
C ALA A 148 -2.51 2.04 -7.00
N ARG A 149 -3.40 1.15 -6.59
CA ARG A 149 -4.81 1.40 -6.31
C ARG A 149 -5.10 1.05 -4.86
N PHE A 150 -6.27 1.45 -4.36
CA PHE A 150 -6.60 1.37 -2.95
C PHE A 150 -7.90 0.60 -2.70
N GLY A 151 -8.00 -0.05 -1.55
CA GLY A 151 -9.25 -0.65 -1.11
C GLY A 151 -10.34 0.41 -0.88
N ALA A 152 -11.59 -0.02 -0.96
CA ALA A 152 -12.74 0.79 -0.58
C ALA A 152 -12.93 0.75 0.94
N GLY A 153 -13.08 1.93 1.55
CA GLY A 153 -13.15 2.07 2.99
C GLY A 153 -11.76 2.12 3.63
N ALA A 154 -11.67 2.85 4.73
CA ALA A 154 -10.50 2.93 5.58
C ALA A 154 -10.77 2.20 6.91
N VAL A 155 -9.73 2.05 7.72
CA VAL A 155 -9.83 1.45 9.05
C VAL A 155 -9.14 2.35 10.07
N VAL A 156 -9.82 2.73 11.14
CA VAL A 156 -9.19 3.50 12.23
C VAL A 156 -8.47 2.55 13.17
N ASP A 157 -7.15 2.73 13.29
CA ASP A 157 -6.30 2.04 14.25
C ASP A 157 -5.99 2.98 15.42
N LYS A 158 -6.75 2.81 16.51
CA LYS A 158 -6.58 3.59 17.74
C LYS A 158 -5.31 3.24 18.50
N GLN A 159 -4.75 2.04 18.30
CA GLN A 159 -3.54 1.61 18.98
C GLN A 159 -2.32 2.33 18.42
N PHE A 160 -2.28 2.52 17.10
CA PHE A 160 -1.19 3.23 16.42
C PHE A 160 -1.48 4.70 16.15
N GLY A 161 -2.71 5.16 16.41
CA GLY A 161 -3.10 6.57 16.22
C GLY A 161 -3.26 6.93 14.75
N THR A 162 -3.67 5.98 13.92
CA THR A 162 -3.70 6.09 12.46
C THR A 162 -5.05 5.73 11.86
N THR A 163 -5.22 6.08 10.59
CA THR A 163 -6.30 5.60 9.73
C THR A 163 -5.68 4.91 8.52
N ASP A 164 -5.87 3.61 8.44
CA ASP A 164 -5.24 2.73 7.47
C ASP A 164 -6.08 2.63 6.19
N VAL A 165 -5.39 2.61 5.07
CA VAL A 165 -5.92 2.36 3.74
C VAL A 165 -5.17 1.18 3.13
N LEU A 166 -5.90 0.30 2.46
CA LEU A 166 -5.29 -0.81 1.74
C LEU A 166 -4.64 -0.31 0.46
N VAL A 167 -3.39 -0.66 0.25
CA VAL A 167 -2.65 -0.47 -1.01
C VAL A 167 -2.63 -1.78 -1.78
N ILE A 168 -2.86 -1.70 -3.09
CA ILE A 168 -2.81 -2.81 -4.03
C ILE A 168 -1.98 -2.38 -5.23
N LEU A 169 -0.95 -3.14 -5.57
CA LEU A 169 -0.04 -2.84 -6.68
C LEU A 169 0.26 -4.10 -7.48
N PRO A 170 -0.47 -4.36 -8.57
CA PRO A 170 -0.07 -5.34 -9.56
C PRO A 170 1.28 -4.95 -10.15
N VAL A 171 2.22 -5.88 -10.28
CA VAL A 171 3.55 -5.57 -10.84
C VAL A 171 3.43 -5.07 -12.28
N ALA A 172 2.47 -5.61 -13.05
CA ALA A 172 2.16 -5.16 -14.40
C ALA A 172 1.64 -3.71 -14.49
N ALA A 173 1.16 -3.14 -13.37
CA ALA A 173 0.71 -1.74 -13.32
C ALA A 173 1.86 -0.77 -13.00
N ILE A 174 3.05 -1.27 -12.64
CA ILE A 174 4.20 -0.44 -12.33
C ILE A 174 4.67 0.25 -13.62
N ASP A 175 4.66 1.59 -13.60
CA ASP A 175 5.14 2.39 -14.71
C ASP A 175 6.62 2.04 -15.01
N ARG A 176 6.87 1.74 -16.28
CA ARG A 176 8.13 1.20 -16.81
C ARG A 176 9.35 2.03 -16.40
N ARG A 177 9.21 3.36 -16.28
CA ARG A 177 10.34 4.21 -15.84
C ARG A 177 10.82 3.87 -14.43
N TYR A 178 9.93 3.42 -13.55
CA TYR A 178 10.30 3.01 -12.19
C TYR A 178 10.92 1.61 -12.20
N ILE A 179 10.47 0.72 -13.08
CA ILE A 179 11.13 -0.58 -13.27
C ILE A 179 12.57 -0.36 -13.73
N GLU A 180 12.78 0.49 -14.74
CA GLU A 180 14.12 0.80 -15.26
C GLU A 180 15.01 1.47 -14.21
N TYR A 181 14.46 2.40 -13.42
CA TYR A 181 15.16 3.00 -12.29
C TYR A 181 15.55 1.98 -11.23
N LEU A 182 14.63 1.07 -10.86
CA LEU A 182 14.85 0.05 -9.85
C LEU A 182 15.83 -1.03 -10.34
N ASP A 183 15.77 -1.42 -11.62
CA ASP A 183 16.64 -2.40 -12.26
C ASP A 183 18.09 -1.89 -12.40
N GLY A 184 18.28 -0.60 -12.70
CA GLY A 184 19.62 0.00 -12.86
C GLY A 184 20.53 -0.13 -11.64
N ASP A 185 19.94 -0.33 -10.45
CA ASP A 185 20.65 -0.50 -9.17
C ASP A 185 20.34 -1.86 -8.48
N ALA A 186 19.36 -2.65 -8.95
CA ALA A 186 18.99 -3.94 -8.34
C ALA A 186 20.13 -4.97 -8.38
N GLY A 187 20.99 -4.93 -9.41
CA GLY A 187 22.19 -5.77 -9.49
C GLY A 187 23.29 -5.38 -8.49
N ARG A 188 23.21 -4.19 -7.89
CA ARG A 188 24.26 -3.64 -7.02
C ARG A 188 24.05 -3.95 -5.54
N TYR A 189 22.81 -4.29 -5.14
CA TYR A 189 22.42 -4.50 -3.74
C TYR A 189 21.83 -5.90 -3.46
N ALA A 190 21.79 -6.78 -4.46
CA ALA A 190 21.53 -8.20 -4.24
C ALA A 190 22.79 -8.84 -3.62
N ALA A 191 22.85 -8.82 -2.29
CA ALA A 191 23.82 -9.56 -1.49
C ALA A 191 23.15 -10.77 -0.83
#